data_AF-A0A2R6LD49-F1
#
_entry.id   AF-A0A2R6LD49-F1
#
_cell.length_a   1.000
_cell.length_b   1.000
_cell.length_c   1.000
_cell.angle_alpha   90.00
_cell.angle_beta   90.00
_cell.angle_gamma   90.00
#
_symmetry.space_group_name_H-M   'P 1'
#
loop_
_entity.id
_entity.type
_entity.pdbx_description
1 polymer ?
#
loop_
_entity_poly.entity_id
_entity_poly.type
_entity_poly.pdbx_seq_one_letter_code
_entity_poly.pdbx_strand_id
1 'polypeptide(L)' 'MTQRFNRYEKARIIGARALQVSYGAPVLVETDQAEPILVAAEEYDAGVLPFTVNREGRS' A
#
# COMPACT_ATOMS: atom_id res chain seq x y z
N MET A 1 -2.42 -8.99 -13.17
CA MET A 1 -3.16 -9.96 -12.33
C MET A 1 -3.63 -9.23 -11.09
N THR A 2 -4.93 -9.05 -10.88
CA THR A 2 -5.44 -8.34 -9.70
C THR A 2 -5.37 -9.28 -8.49
N GLN A 3 -4.30 -9.21 -7.70
CA GLN A 3 -4.24 -9.94 -6.43
C GLN A 3 -5.30 -9.36 -5.49
N ARG A 4 -6.27 -10.19 -5.09
CA ARG A 4 -7.27 -9.81 -4.09
C ARG A 4 -6.68 -10.05 -2.69
N PHE A 5 -6.40 -8.97 -1.99
CA PHE A 5 -5.94 -9.00 -0.59
C PHE A 5 -7.14 -9.10 0.36
N ASN A 6 -6.99 -9.84 1.45
CA ASN A 6 -7.97 -9.83 2.53
C ASN A 6 -7.87 -8.51 3.34
N ARG A 7 -8.83 -8.26 4.25
CA ARG A 7 -8.86 -7.01 5.03
C ARG A 7 -7.60 -6.75 5.86
N TYR A 8 -6.97 -7.79 6.38
CA TYR A 8 -5.76 -7.69 7.20
C TYR A 8 -4.52 -7.43 6.34
N GLU A 9 -4.43 -8.11 5.20
CA GLU A 9 -3.39 -7.88 4.19
C GLU A 9 -3.48 -6.45 3.65
N LYS A 10 -4.68 -5.99 3.27
CA LYS A 10 -4.92 -4.61 2.82
C LYS A 10 -4.48 -3.60 3.89
N ALA A 11 -4.88 -3.79 5.14
CA ALA A 11 -4.48 -2.90 6.24
C ALA A 11 -2.95 -2.86 6.43
N ARG A 12 -2.28 -4.01 6.34
CA ARG A 12 -0.83 -4.11 6.49
C ARG A 12 -0.08 -3.43 5.34
N ILE A 13 -0.54 -3.61 4.11
CA ILE A 13 0.01 -2.98 2.91
C ILE A 13 -0.07 -1.45 3.05
N ILE A 14 -1.26 -0.92 3.34
CA ILE A 14 -1.47 0.53 3.45
C ILE A 14 -0.66 1.10 4.61
N GLY A 15 -0.65 0.42 5.77
CA GLY A 15 0.13 0.87 6.93
C GLY A 15 1.64 0.89 6.66
N ALA A 16 2.18 -0.16 6.04
CA ALA A 16 3.59 -0.21 5.66
C ALA A 16 3.96 0.89 4.66
N ARG A 17 3.06 1.17 3.70
CA ARG A 17 3.28 2.24 2.73
C ARG A 17 3.23 3.63 3.37
N ALA A 18 2.26 3.87 4.25
CA ALA A 18 2.16 5.13 4.97
C ALA A 18 3.45 5.44 5.75
N LEU A 19 4.07 4.43 6.37
CA LEU A 19 5.37 4.59 7.03
C LEU A 19 6.49 5.00 6.05
N GLN A 20 6.53 4.42 4.86
CA GLN A 20 7.52 4.80 3.85
C GLN A 20 7.34 6.26 3.43
N VAL A 21 6.10 6.69 3.16
CA VAL A 21 5.78 8.08 2.80
C VAL A 21 6.16 9.04 3.93
N SER A 22 5.83 8.69 5.19
CA SER A 22 6.23 9.48 6.36
C SER A 22 7.75 9.68 6.50
N TYR A 23 8.56 8.74 5.99
CA TYR A 23 10.02 8.84 5.97
C TYR A 23 10.58 9.46 4.69
N GLY A 24 9.73 10.07 3.86
CA GLY A 24 10.14 10.79 2.66
C GLY A 24 10.35 9.90 1.43
N ALA A 25 9.80 8.68 1.42
CA ALA A 25 9.79 7.88 0.19
C ALA A 25 8.96 8.59 -0.89
N PRO A 26 9.36 8.50 -2.17
CA PRO A 26 8.66 9.16 -3.26
C PRO A 26 7.24 8.59 -3.42
N VAL A 27 6.28 9.48 -3.69
CA VAL A 27 4.88 9.14 -3.99
C VAL A 27 4.74 8.77 -5.47
N LEU A 28 3.94 7.76 -5.78
CA LEU A 28 3.79 7.15 -7.10
C LEU A 28 2.54 7.63 -7.87
N VAL A 29 1.70 8.43 -7.23
CA VAL A 29 0.49 9.04 -7.81
C VAL A 29 0.48 10.54 -7.55
N GLU A 30 -0.17 11.31 -8.42
CA GLU A 30 -0.49 12.71 -8.15
C GLU A 30 -1.62 12.75 -7.12
N THR A 31 -1.42 13.51 -6.03
CA THR A 31 -2.35 13.57 -4.91
C THR A 31 -2.25 14.92 -4.21
N ASP A 32 -3.38 15.43 -3.75
CA ASP A 32 -3.48 16.63 -2.89
C ASP A 32 -3.47 16.26 -1.39
N GLN A 33 -3.38 14.96 -1.05
CA GLN A 33 -3.40 14.50 0.33
C GLN A 33 -2.08 14.83 1.04
N ALA A 34 -2.17 15.37 2.26
CA ALA A 34 -1.01 15.62 3.10
C ALA A 34 -0.74 14.45 4.07
N GLU A 35 -1.78 13.74 4.48
CA GLU A 35 -1.69 12.64 5.43
C GLU A 35 -1.11 11.39 4.75
N PRO A 36 0.02 10.83 5.25
CA PRO A 36 0.68 9.69 4.63
C PRO A 36 -0.22 8.45 4.47
N ILE A 37 -1.19 8.28 5.37
CA ILE A 37 -2.14 7.17 5.31
C ILE A 37 -3.14 7.30 4.16
N LEU A 38 -3.52 8.53 3.79
CA LEU A 38 -4.43 8.80 2.68
C LEU A 38 -3.68 8.67 1.34
N VAL A 39 -2.45 9.19 1.25
CA VAL A 39 -1.56 8.98 0.10
C VAL A 39 -1.36 7.48 -0.17
N ALA A 40 -1.05 6.70 0.87
CA ALA A 40 -0.87 5.25 0.74
C ALA A 40 -2.15 4.51 0.30
N ALA A 41 -3.33 5.00 0.71
CA ALA A 41 -4.61 4.43 0.29
C ALA A 41 -4.88 4.72 -1.20
N GLU A 42 -4.60 5.94 -1.67
CA GLU A 42 -4.74 6.30 -3.08
C GLU A 42 -3.79 5.50 -3.99
N GLU A 43 -2.52 5.33 -3.58
CA GLU A 43 -1.57 4.49 -4.33
C GLU A 43 -2.01 3.00 -4.35
N TYR A 44 -2.59 2.51 -3.24
CA TYR A 44 -3.14 1.16 -3.18
C TYR A 44 -4.32 1.00 -4.15
N ASP A 45 -5.27 1.93 -4.13
CA ASP A 45 -6.47 1.88 -4.97
C ASP A 45 -6.12 2.09 -6.46
N ALA A 46 -5.05 2.84 -6.77
CA ALA A 46 -4.47 2.95 -8.10
C ALA A 46 -3.70 1.70 -8.56
N GLY A 47 -3.41 0.75 -7.65
CA GLY A 47 -2.75 -0.51 -7.97
C GLY A 47 -1.26 -0.37 -8.33
N VAL A 48 -0.62 0.75 -7.94
CA VAL A 48 0.78 1.06 -8.28
C VAL A 48 1.79 0.58 -7.25
N LEU A 49 1.33 0.10 -6.09
CA LEU A 49 2.22 -0.36 -5.02
C LEU A 49 2.96 -1.65 -5.39
N PRO A 50 4.30 -1.68 -5.34
CA PRO A 50 5.11 -2.85 -5.70
C PRO A 50 5.19 -3.88 -4.56
N PHE A 51 4.07 -4.20 -3.91
CA PHE A 51 4.01 -5.20 -2.84
C PHE A 51 3.52 -6.55 -3.32
N THR A 52 4.07 -7.60 -2.71
CA THR A 52 3.58 -8.97 -2.83
C THR A 52 3.33 -9.52 -1.44
N VAL A 53 2.24 -10.27 -1.25
CA VAL A 53 1.96 -10.96 0.00
C VAL A 53 2.41 -12.42 -0.12
N ASN A 54 3.40 -12.80 0.68
CA ASN A 54 3.75 -14.21 0.88
C ASN A 54 2.84 -14.81 1.96
N ARG A 55 2.18 -15.92 1.65
CA ARG A 55 1.29 -16.65 2.56
C ARG A 55 1.94 -17.99 2.88
N GLU A 56 2.77 -18.02 3.92
CA GLU A 56 3.35 -19.26 4.41
C GLU A 56 2.23 -20.13 4.99
N GLY A 57 1.95 -21.28 4.36
CA GLY A 57 0.82 -22.15 4.73
C GLY A 57 0.19 -22.94 3.57
N ARG A 58 0.65 -22.77 2.34
CA ARG A 58 0.43 -23.72 1.24
C ARG A 58 1.77 -24.34 0.86
N SER A 59 2.16 -25.40 1.57
CA SER A 59 3.07 -26.43 1.08
C SER A 59 2.28 -27.71 0.88
#